data_AF-A0A3M6V1M2-F1
#
_entry.id   AF-A0A3M6V1M2-F1
#
_cell.length_a   1.000
_cell.length_b   1.000
_cell.length_c   1.000
_cell.angle_alpha   90.00
_cell.angle_beta   90.00
_cell.angle_gamma   90.00
#
_symmetry.space_group_name_H-M   'P 1'
#
loop_
_entity.id
_entity.type
_entity.pdbx_description
1 polymer ?
#
loop_
_entity_poly.entity_id
_entity_poly.type
_entity_poly.pdbx_seq_one_letter_code
_entity_poly.pdbx_strand_id
1 'polypeptide(L)'
;MLSIATANLVSKHYQSANVANFIVRYISLFLCVIQHVIVCSSGECRQLEFKAELALPGKRLTNHVIGVHVDKTIDHCEVLCYLEPNCVSYNFKIWNENEGSSCELNNSTHEGQKEDLVENASYVYHGARSTCTSNPCKNNATCQTGFTERGYRCLCVIGFTGHECGVDVDECAIGTDKCSVNALCSNSEGSYSCTCKLGYFGDGTDCDEMSCQDQTTSVSTSPHCSLGACGQGAWMLVMKVDGKKETFRYDSKYWTNQLEYNPVGGQTGFDSQETKLMTYWNTSFTKICLGMKVDQQIRFIAVEQEASSLFSLIADGQHRATSLGRNTWKSLIGSEASLQMECNMEGFNVVSSDGFSSKARIGIISNEQNDCSTCDSRIGFGIDGSHLSFNRCGNVAQYSPDNGEKNITVMGYIFVR
;
A
#
# COMPACT_ATOMS: atom_id res chain seq x y z
N MET A 1 82.24 -17.85 31.10
CA MET A 1 82.24 -19.32 31.11
C MET A 1 81.54 -19.78 29.83
N LEU A 2 82.36 -20.32 28.91
CA LEU A 2 82.10 -21.30 27.84
C LEU A 2 80.94 -21.08 26.85
N SER A 3 81.07 -21.23 25.52
CA SER A 3 82.16 -21.61 24.59
C SER A 3 81.64 -21.34 23.16
N ILE A 4 82.21 -20.45 22.34
CA ILE A 4 83.26 -20.60 21.30
C ILE A 4 83.03 -21.71 20.22
N ALA A 5 83.21 -21.29 18.95
CA ALA A 5 83.62 -22.01 17.71
C ALA A 5 82.52 -22.18 16.63
N THR A 6 82.48 -21.44 15.51
CA THR A 6 83.34 -21.36 14.29
C THR A 6 83.21 -22.50 13.26
N ALA A 7 82.67 -22.12 12.08
CA ALA A 7 83.24 -22.29 10.73
C ALA A 7 82.97 -23.56 9.85
N ASN A 8 82.74 -23.26 8.55
CA ASN A 8 83.11 -24.02 7.32
C ASN A 8 82.23 -25.21 6.86
N LEU A 9 82.02 -25.54 5.57
CA LEU A 9 82.25 -24.98 4.22
C LEU A 9 81.46 -25.89 3.21
N VAL A 10 80.88 -25.33 2.12
CA VAL A 10 80.95 -25.76 0.68
C VAL A 10 80.71 -27.25 0.33
N SER A 11 79.92 -27.75 -0.63
CA SER A 11 79.27 -27.36 -1.90
C SER A 11 78.18 -28.44 -2.20
N LYS A 12 77.16 -28.32 -3.07
CA LYS A 12 77.23 -28.11 -4.54
C LYS A 12 75.78 -28.02 -5.11
N HIS A 13 75.54 -26.97 -5.88
CA HIS A 13 74.62 -26.81 -7.03
C HIS A 13 73.32 -27.64 -7.16
N TYR A 14 72.17 -26.97 -7.17
CA TYR A 14 71.42 -26.71 -8.42
C TYR A 14 70.43 -25.52 -8.25
N GLN A 15 70.36 -24.70 -9.30
CA GLN A 15 69.52 -23.50 -9.55
C GLN A 15 68.01 -23.77 -9.40
N SER A 16 67.05 -22.84 -9.23
CA SER A 16 66.97 -21.37 -9.12
C SER A 16 65.50 -21.02 -8.80
N ALA A 17 65.28 -19.86 -8.15
CA ALA A 17 64.02 -19.12 -7.94
C ALA A 17 63.26 -19.37 -6.61
N ASN A 18 62.97 -18.27 -5.90
CA ASN A 18 62.01 -18.08 -4.78
C ASN A 18 62.48 -18.03 -3.31
N VAL A 19 63.71 -17.61 -3.01
CA VAL A 19 64.09 -17.28 -1.60
C VAL A 19 63.79 -15.81 -1.23
N ALA A 20 63.62 -14.91 -2.21
CA ALA A 20 63.23 -13.52 -1.94
C ALA A 20 61.75 -13.35 -1.50
N ASN A 21 60.88 -14.30 -1.83
CA ASN A 21 59.45 -14.28 -1.46
C ASN A 21 59.15 -14.88 -0.07
N PHE A 22 60.11 -15.60 0.53
CA PHE A 22 59.92 -16.27 1.82
C PHE A 22 60.24 -15.35 3.01
N ILE A 23 61.23 -14.46 2.85
CA ILE A 23 61.65 -13.52 3.90
C ILE A 23 60.67 -12.32 3.98
N VAL A 24 60.13 -11.85 2.85
CA VAL A 24 59.11 -10.78 2.84
C VAL A 24 57.78 -11.25 3.44
N ARG A 25 57.38 -12.51 3.23
CA ARG A 25 56.16 -13.07 3.87
C ARG A 25 56.32 -13.27 5.37
N TYR A 26 57.48 -13.72 5.85
CA TYR A 26 57.68 -13.92 7.29
C TYR A 26 57.82 -12.61 8.06
N ILE A 27 58.41 -11.56 7.47
CA ILE A 27 58.47 -10.23 8.10
C ILE A 27 57.08 -9.56 8.09
N SER A 28 56.26 -9.77 7.06
CA SER A 28 54.87 -9.29 7.03
C SER A 28 53.93 -10.07 7.97
N LEU A 29 54.22 -11.35 8.27
CA LEU A 29 53.49 -12.13 9.26
C LEU A 29 53.94 -11.81 10.70
N PHE A 30 55.22 -11.53 10.93
CA PHE A 30 55.72 -11.13 12.26
C PHE A 30 55.36 -9.68 12.64
N LEU A 31 55.24 -8.78 11.66
CA LEU A 31 54.72 -7.42 11.88
C LEU A 31 53.20 -7.39 12.14
N CYS A 32 52.46 -8.43 11.75
CA CYS A 32 51.02 -8.52 11.99
C CYS A 32 50.68 -9.03 13.40
N VAL A 33 51.61 -9.68 14.10
CA VAL A 33 51.38 -10.25 15.44
C VAL A 33 51.73 -9.26 16.57
N ILE A 34 52.48 -8.19 16.30
CA ILE A 34 52.92 -7.21 17.32
C ILE A 34 52.06 -5.93 17.33
N GLN A 35 51.11 -5.79 16.41
CA GLN A 35 50.19 -4.66 16.41
C GLN A 35 48.79 -5.14 16.74
N HIS A 36 48.48 -5.14 18.03
CA HIS A 36 47.10 -5.18 18.50
C HIS A 36 46.23 -4.20 17.69
N VAL A 37 45.03 -4.69 17.42
CA VAL A 37 43.85 -3.95 16.97
C VAL A 37 43.81 -3.72 15.44
N ILE A 38 43.36 -4.74 14.70
CA ILE A 38 42.31 -4.45 13.71
C ILE A 38 41.20 -3.83 14.54
N VAL A 39 41.07 -2.51 14.45
CA VAL A 39 39.94 -1.76 15.02
C VAL A 39 38.75 -2.16 14.19
N CYS A 40 38.21 -3.33 14.47
CA CYS A 40 36.85 -3.65 14.10
C CYS A 40 36.01 -2.61 14.83
N SER A 41 35.28 -1.78 14.08
CA SER A 41 34.25 -0.94 14.69
C SER A 41 33.35 -1.87 15.50
N SER A 42 32.93 -1.40 16.67
CA SER A 42 32.32 -2.18 17.76
C SER A 42 30.98 -2.89 17.44
N GLY A 43 30.61 -3.05 16.17
CA GLY A 43 29.39 -3.74 15.72
C GLY A 43 29.53 -4.68 14.52
N GLU A 44 30.66 -4.72 13.80
CA GLU A 44 30.78 -5.50 12.55
C GLU A 44 31.61 -6.79 12.67
N CYS A 45 32.38 -6.94 13.75
CA CYS A 45 33.15 -8.17 13.95
C CYS A 45 32.24 -9.33 14.32
N ARG A 46 32.30 -10.39 13.51
CA ARG A 46 31.63 -11.65 13.79
C ARG A 46 32.51 -12.52 14.69
N GLN A 47 31.91 -13.11 15.72
CA GLN A 47 32.47 -14.11 16.61
C GLN A 47 31.58 -15.35 16.55
N LEU A 48 32.06 -16.40 15.90
CA LEU A 48 31.35 -17.67 15.77
C LEU A 48 32.32 -18.79 16.17
N GLU A 49 31.93 -19.62 17.13
CA GLU A 49 32.79 -20.67 17.68
C GLU A 49 32.08 -22.03 17.55
N PHE A 50 32.75 -22.98 16.88
CA PHE A 50 32.31 -24.36 16.74
C PHE A 50 32.98 -25.21 17.82
N LYS A 51 32.24 -25.49 18.90
CA LYS A 51 32.78 -26.28 20.00
C LYS A 51 32.65 -27.77 19.69
N ALA A 52 33.67 -28.54 20.02
CA ALA A 52 33.68 -29.99 19.83
C ALA A 52 32.50 -30.70 20.53
N GLU A 53 32.00 -30.14 21.64
CA GLU A 53 30.83 -30.66 22.38
C GLU A 53 29.50 -30.52 21.62
N LEU A 54 29.43 -29.66 20.61
CA LEU A 54 28.26 -29.46 19.74
C LEU A 54 28.36 -30.25 18.43
N ALA A 55 29.46 -30.99 18.23
CA ALA A 55 29.62 -31.85 17.07
C ALA A 55 28.90 -33.19 17.30
N LEU A 56 28.08 -33.61 16.34
CA LEU A 56 27.26 -34.81 16.41
C LEU A 56 27.62 -35.76 15.25
N PRO A 57 28.45 -36.78 15.49
CA PRO A 57 28.79 -37.79 14.50
C PRO A 57 27.56 -38.60 14.08
N GLY A 58 27.46 -38.93 12.79
CA GLY A 58 26.35 -39.70 12.24
C GLY A 58 25.05 -38.90 12.13
N LYS A 59 25.11 -37.57 12.26
CA LYS A 59 23.95 -36.68 12.15
C LYS A 59 24.13 -35.70 11.00
N ARG A 60 23.01 -35.30 10.41
CA ARG A 60 22.95 -34.27 9.37
C ARG A 60 21.72 -33.40 9.59
N LEU A 61 21.88 -32.08 9.61
CA LEU A 61 20.76 -31.15 9.62
C LEU A 61 20.26 -30.94 8.19
N THR A 62 18.97 -31.21 7.95
CA THR A 62 18.33 -31.06 6.63
C THR A 62 17.44 -29.81 6.59
N ASN A 63 16.96 -29.42 5.40
CA ASN A 63 16.07 -28.27 5.17
C ASN A 63 16.65 -26.86 5.47
N HIS A 64 17.84 -26.78 6.07
CA HIS A 64 18.50 -25.52 6.44
C HIS A 64 19.80 -25.25 5.66
N VAL A 65 20.12 -26.08 4.66
CA VAL A 65 21.34 -25.96 3.85
C VAL A 65 21.26 -24.74 2.94
N ILE A 66 22.22 -23.82 3.09
CA ILE A 66 22.34 -22.58 2.32
C ILE A 66 23.51 -22.57 1.33
N GLY A 67 24.41 -23.54 1.42
CA GLY A 67 25.54 -23.67 0.50
C GLY A 67 26.22 -25.02 0.62
N VAL A 68 26.76 -25.53 -0.50
CA VAL A 68 27.50 -26.80 -0.53
C VAL A 68 28.86 -26.57 -1.17
N HIS A 69 29.92 -26.99 -0.49
CA HIS A 69 31.31 -26.83 -0.93
C HIS A 69 32.03 -28.18 -0.94
N VAL A 70 32.45 -28.64 -2.12
CA VAL A 70 33.15 -29.90 -2.32
C VAL A 70 34.66 -29.77 -2.08
N ASP A 71 35.30 -30.90 -1.77
CA ASP A 71 36.73 -31.05 -1.54
C ASP A 71 37.26 -30.07 -0.49
N LYS A 72 36.64 -30.11 0.69
CA LYS A 72 36.99 -29.27 1.83
C LYS A 72 37.32 -30.12 3.05
N THR A 73 38.17 -29.57 3.92
CA THR A 73 38.43 -30.13 5.26
C THR A 73 37.51 -29.46 6.28
N ILE A 74 37.45 -30.00 7.50
CA ILE A 74 36.65 -29.44 8.60
C ILE A 74 37.02 -27.98 8.86
N ASP A 75 38.31 -27.65 8.99
CA ASP A 75 38.78 -26.26 9.22
C ASP A 75 38.33 -25.31 8.09
N HIS A 76 38.31 -25.78 6.84
CA HIS A 76 37.80 -24.98 5.74
C HIS A 76 36.28 -24.77 5.86
N CYS A 77 35.51 -25.76 6.32
CA CYS A 77 34.08 -25.60 6.55
C CYS A 77 33.79 -24.52 7.61
N GLU A 78 34.56 -24.50 8.70
CA GLU A 78 34.42 -23.49 9.76
C GLU A 78 34.67 -22.08 9.22
N VAL A 79 35.76 -21.90 8.45
CA VAL A 79 36.08 -20.62 7.82
C VAL A 79 35.01 -20.21 6.80
N LEU A 80 34.51 -21.14 5.99
CA LEU A 80 33.44 -20.87 5.04
C LEU A 80 32.15 -20.44 5.76
N CYS A 81 31.79 -21.11 6.85
CA CYS A 81 30.63 -20.75 7.66
C CYS A 81 30.82 -19.39 8.35
N TYR A 82 32.04 -19.08 8.83
CA TYR A 82 32.37 -17.79 9.41
C TYR A 82 32.22 -16.64 8.40
N LEU A 83 32.62 -16.86 7.15
CA LEU A 83 32.53 -15.86 6.08
C LEU A 83 31.09 -15.68 5.56
N GLU A 84 30.24 -16.70 5.65
CA GLU A 84 28.82 -16.63 5.29
C GLU A 84 27.97 -16.12 6.48
N PRO A 85 27.49 -14.85 6.47
CA PRO A 85 26.86 -14.23 7.64
C PRO A 85 25.62 -14.96 8.17
N ASN A 86 24.93 -15.71 7.32
CA ASN A 86 23.75 -16.48 7.72
C ASN A 86 24.08 -17.88 8.23
N CYS A 87 25.31 -18.38 8.04
CA CYS A 87 25.68 -19.73 8.42
C CYS A 87 25.94 -19.86 9.92
N VAL A 88 25.28 -20.77 10.62
CA VAL A 88 25.43 -20.97 12.08
C VAL A 88 25.74 -22.42 12.46
N SER A 89 25.66 -23.33 11.49
CA SER A 89 26.09 -24.73 11.63
C SER A 89 26.50 -25.26 10.24
N TYR A 90 27.16 -26.41 10.18
CA TYR A 90 27.44 -27.08 8.91
C TYR A 90 27.41 -28.61 9.08
N ASN A 91 27.05 -29.31 8.00
CA ASN A 91 27.24 -30.76 7.91
C ASN A 91 28.55 -31.03 7.17
N PHE A 92 29.44 -31.80 7.78
CA PHE A 92 30.65 -32.28 7.13
C PHE A 92 30.43 -33.71 6.64
N LYS A 93 30.50 -33.91 5.32
CA LYS A 93 30.47 -35.24 4.71
C LYS A 93 31.86 -35.86 4.76
N ILE A 94 31.94 -37.04 5.38
CA ILE A 94 33.18 -37.81 5.50
C ILE A 94 33.61 -38.26 4.10
N TRP A 95 34.91 -38.21 3.83
CA TRP A 95 35.48 -38.55 2.54
C TRP A 95 35.12 -39.98 2.10
N ASN A 96 34.79 -40.11 0.81
CA ASN A 96 34.56 -41.37 0.12
C ASN A 96 35.25 -41.31 -1.26
N GLU A 97 35.91 -42.40 -1.68
CA GLU A 97 36.63 -42.55 -2.96
C GLU A 97 35.81 -42.10 -4.19
N ASN A 98 34.48 -42.25 -4.14
CA ASN A 98 33.58 -41.93 -5.25
C ASN A 98 33.00 -40.51 -5.23
N GLU A 99 32.98 -39.83 -4.07
CA GLU A 99 32.17 -38.61 -3.87
C GLU A 99 32.94 -37.44 -3.22
N GLY A 100 34.17 -37.66 -2.74
CA GLY A 100 34.96 -36.64 -2.05
C GLY A 100 34.40 -36.26 -0.67
N SER A 101 35.04 -35.29 0.00
CA SER A 101 34.48 -34.65 1.21
C SER A 101 33.73 -33.39 0.84
N SER A 102 32.73 -32.99 1.62
CA SER A 102 32.00 -31.74 1.38
C SER A 102 31.51 -31.10 2.68
N CYS A 103 31.32 -29.79 2.64
CA CYS A 103 30.66 -29.01 3.68
C CYS A 103 29.29 -28.56 3.17
N GLU A 104 28.24 -28.79 3.94
CA GLU A 104 26.92 -28.17 3.73
C GLU A 104 26.74 -27.10 4.82
N LEU A 105 26.78 -25.83 4.44
CA LEU A 105 26.56 -24.71 5.36
C LEU A 105 25.07 -24.59 5.67
N ASN A 106 24.70 -24.35 6.93
CA ASN A 106 23.31 -24.26 7.37
C ASN A 106 23.01 -22.93 8.06
N ASN A 107 21.81 -22.38 7.84
CA ASN A 107 21.35 -21.15 8.49
C ASN A 107 20.69 -21.32 9.86
N SER A 108 20.55 -22.57 10.32
CA SER A 108 19.94 -22.92 11.61
C SER A 108 20.83 -23.86 12.40
N THR A 109 20.52 -24.03 13.69
CA THR A 109 21.16 -25.03 14.55
C THR A 109 20.14 -26.08 15.01
N HIS A 110 20.63 -27.25 15.39
CA HIS A 110 19.78 -28.34 15.87
C HIS A 110 18.99 -28.01 17.15
N GLU A 111 19.48 -27.10 17.99
CA GLU A 111 18.78 -26.64 19.20
C GLU A 111 17.47 -25.93 18.84
N GLY A 112 17.44 -25.22 17.70
CA GLY A 112 16.25 -24.58 17.16
C GLY A 112 15.42 -25.48 16.25
N GLN A 113 16.01 -26.54 15.69
CA GLN A 113 15.41 -27.37 14.62
C GLN A 113 15.64 -28.86 14.87
N LYS A 114 15.18 -29.36 16.02
CA LYS A 114 15.43 -30.75 16.45
C LYS A 114 14.85 -31.81 15.50
N GLU A 115 13.72 -31.50 14.87
CA GLU A 115 13.02 -32.42 13.97
C GLU A 115 13.74 -32.60 12.62
N ASP A 116 14.50 -31.59 12.19
CA ASP A 116 15.24 -31.61 10.93
C ASP A 116 16.63 -32.29 11.04
N LEU A 117 17.03 -32.69 12.25
CA LEU A 117 18.29 -33.38 12.52
C LEU A 117 18.13 -34.89 12.32
N VAL A 118 18.57 -35.39 11.17
CA VAL A 118 18.39 -36.80 10.76
C VAL A 118 19.64 -37.64 11.01
N GLU A 119 19.45 -38.96 11.19
CA GLU A 119 20.54 -39.94 11.23
C GLU A 119 21.13 -40.15 9.84
N ASN A 120 22.43 -39.93 9.70
CA ASN A 120 23.19 -40.23 8.50
C ASN A 120 24.67 -40.46 8.84
N ALA A 121 25.10 -41.73 8.82
CA ALA A 121 26.45 -42.15 9.18
C ALA A 121 27.56 -41.54 8.31
N SER A 122 27.24 -41.01 7.13
CA SER A 122 28.21 -40.36 6.23
C SER A 122 28.53 -38.91 6.62
N TYR A 123 27.83 -38.34 7.60
CA TYR A 123 27.97 -36.95 8.00
C TYR A 123 28.33 -36.78 9.47
N VAL A 124 28.97 -35.66 9.77
CA VAL A 124 29.14 -35.11 11.12
C VAL A 124 28.51 -33.72 11.12
N TYR A 125 27.51 -33.50 11.96
CA TYR A 125 26.94 -32.17 12.15
C TYR A 125 27.82 -31.36 13.10
N HIS A 126 28.08 -30.09 12.79
CA HIS A 126 28.82 -29.15 13.62
C HIS A 126 28.00 -27.89 13.86
N GLY A 127 27.65 -27.60 15.12
CA GLY A 127 26.89 -26.41 15.50
C GLY A 127 27.73 -25.36 16.23
N ALA A 128 27.40 -24.09 16.03
CA ALA A 128 27.80 -23.01 16.93
C ALA A 128 26.65 -22.63 17.88
N ARG A 129 26.96 -21.99 19.00
CA ARG A 129 25.93 -21.44 19.89
C ARG A 129 25.24 -20.25 19.22
N SER A 130 23.93 -20.35 19.03
CA SER A 130 23.12 -19.30 18.39
C SER A 130 22.29 -18.55 19.42
N THR A 131 22.40 -17.22 19.46
CA THR A 131 21.45 -16.36 20.19
C THR A 131 20.19 -16.06 19.38
N CYS A 132 20.16 -16.47 18.11
CA CYS A 132 19.01 -16.29 17.22
C CYS A 132 17.94 -17.40 17.37
N THR A 133 18.14 -18.40 18.25
CA THR A 133 17.19 -19.51 18.43
C THR A 133 15.78 -19.05 18.84
N SER A 134 15.66 -17.96 19.61
CA SER A 134 14.38 -17.37 20.00
C SER A 134 13.90 -16.25 19.06
N ASN A 135 14.66 -15.95 18.01
CA ASN A 135 14.52 -14.80 17.12
C ASN A 135 14.18 -13.47 17.84
N PRO A 136 15.18 -12.75 18.39
CA PRO A 136 14.96 -11.46 19.06
C PRO A 136 14.55 -10.32 18.11
N CYS A 137 14.63 -10.51 16.80
CA CYS A 137 14.34 -9.47 15.81
C CYS A 137 12.83 -9.36 15.54
N LYS A 138 12.33 -8.12 15.44
CA LYS A 138 10.92 -7.81 15.19
C LYS A 138 10.66 -7.54 13.70
N ASN A 139 9.39 -7.42 13.32
CA ASN A 139 8.95 -7.00 11.98
C ASN A 139 9.57 -7.82 10.83
N ASN A 140 9.66 -9.15 11.01
CA ASN A 140 10.25 -10.09 10.05
C ASN A 140 11.72 -9.79 9.68
N ALA A 141 12.46 -9.08 10.54
CA ALA A 141 13.89 -8.85 10.35
C ALA A 141 14.71 -10.15 10.46
N THR A 142 15.87 -10.17 9.78
CA THR A 142 16.76 -11.34 9.77
C THR A 142 17.75 -11.29 10.94
N CYS A 143 17.77 -12.34 11.77
CA CYS A 143 18.72 -12.46 12.87
C CYS A 143 20.03 -13.14 12.42
N GLN A 144 21.17 -12.53 12.71
CA GLN A 144 22.50 -13.10 12.47
C GLN A 144 23.28 -13.24 13.76
N THR A 145 23.67 -14.47 14.10
CA THR A 145 24.44 -14.77 15.32
C THR A 145 25.92 -14.41 15.15
N GLY A 146 26.56 -14.14 16.28
CA GLY A 146 27.98 -13.82 16.41
C GLY A 146 28.33 -12.35 16.21
N PHE A 147 27.37 -11.45 16.01
CA PHE A 147 27.67 -10.03 15.78
C PHE A 147 27.41 -9.18 17.02
N THR A 148 28.16 -8.07 17.17
CA THR A 148 28.04 -7.13 18.30
C THR A 148 28.32 -7.75 19.67
N GLU A 149 28.38 -6.93 20.72
CA GLU A 149 28.51 -7.40 22.11
C GLU A 149 27.30 -8.24 22.60
N ARG A 150 26.17 -8.19 21.88
CA ARG A 150 24.95 -8.95 22.20
C ARG A 150 24.99 -10.39 21.69
N GLY A 151 25.99 -10.73 20.87
CA GLY A 151 26.09 -12.04 20.21
C GLY A 151 25.15 -12.20 19.03
N TYR A 152 24.36 -11.19 18.65
CA TYR A 152 23.62 -11.14 17.40
C TYR A 152 23.48 -9.71 16.85
N ARG A 153 23.12 -9.61 15.57
CA ARG A 153 22.55 -8.40 14.97
C ARG A 153 21.26 -8.72 14.23
N CYS A 154 20.35 -7.75 14.19
CA CYS A 154 19.17 -7.81 13.33
C CYS A 154 19.42 -6.98 12.07
N LEU A 155 19.15 -7.57 10.91
CA LEU A 155 19.08 -6.86 9.63
C LEU A 155 17.63 -6.45 9.41
N CYS A 156 17.34 -5.17 9.64
CA CYS A 156 16.00 -4.63 9.52
C CYS A 156 15.54 -4.65 8.06
N VAL A 157 14.26 -4.96 7.87
CA VAL A 157 13.57 -4.67 6.60
C VAL A 157 13.45 -3.15 6.44
N ILE A 158 13.29 -2.69 5.20
CA ILE A 158 13.08 -1.27 4.88
C ILE A 158 11.85 -0.76 5.68
N GLY A 159 11.92 0.48 6.18
CA GLY A 159 10.88 1.09 7.01
C GLY A 159 11.06 0.86 8.52
N PHE A 160 12.05 0.07 8.96
CA PHE A 160 12.31 -0.16 10.37
C PHE A 160 13.77 0.07 10.77
N THR A 161 13.97 0.44 12.03
CA THR A 161 15.28 0.74 12.62
C THR A 161 15.40 0.24 14.06
N GLY A 162 16.57 0.47 14.65
CA GLY A 162 16.93 0.05 16.00
C GLY A 162 17.50 -1.36 16.06
N HIS A 163 18.10 -1.70 17.20
CA HIS A 163 18.81 -2.97 17.41
C HIS A 163 17.98 -4.24 17.23
N GLU A 164 16.67 -4.19 17.53
CA GLU A 164 15.71 -5.28 17.34
C GLU A 164 14.78 -5.04 16.14
N CYS A 165 14.96 -3.97 15.37
CA CYS A 165 14.08 -3.59 14.26
C CYS A 165 12.61 -3.35 14.65
N GLY A 166 12.39 -2.92 15.90
CA GLY A 166 11.06 -2.64 16.46
C GLY A 166 10.64 -1.17 16.39
N VAL A 167 11.44 -0.30 15.79
CA VAL A 167 11.17 1.13 15.69
C VAL A 167 10.83 1.45 14.25
N ASP A 168 9.64 2.01 14.03
CA ASP A 168 9.20 2.52 12.74
C ASP A 168 10.08 3.70 12.28
N VAL A 169 10.38 3.76 11.00
CA VAL A 169 11.06 4.91 10.38
C VAL A 169 10.00 5.81 9.79
N ASP A 170 9.84 7.01 10.34
CA ASP A 170 8.95 8.01 9.74
C ASP A 170 9.66 8.70 8.56
N GLU A 171 9.48 8.17 7.35
CA GLU A 171 10.14 8.72 6.15
C GLU A 171 9.71 10.15 5.84
N CYS A 172 8.47 10.51 6.20
CA CYS A 172 7.94 11.85 6.02
C CYS A 172 8.64 12.86 6.95
N ALA A 173 8.92 12.47 8.20
CA ALA A 173 9.58 13.34 9.18
C ALA A 173 11.07 13.55 8.87
N ILE A 174 11.75 12.54 8.33
CA ILE A 174 13.18 12.63 7.97
C ILE A 174 13.42 13.08 6.53
N GLY A 175 12.36 13.25 5.73
CA GLY A 175 12.41 13.74 4.35
C GLY A 175 13.08 12.75 3.39
N THR A 176 12.95 11.46 3.64
CA THR A 176 13.40 10.39 2.72
C THR A 176 12.26 9.79 1.91
N ASP A 177 11.05 10.31 2.09
CA ASP A 177 9.91 9.96 1.27
C ASP A 177 10.15 10.33 -0.20
N LYS A 178 9.51 9.58 -1.10
CA LYS A 178 9.56 9.82 -2.54
C LYS A 178 8.32 10.53 -3.05
N CYS A 179 7.60 11.24 -2.17
CA CYS A 179 6.41 11.95 -2.58
C CYS A 179 6.79 13.12 -3.49
N SER A 180 5.89 13.47 -4.42
CA SER A 180 6.02 14.69 -5.20
C SER A 180 6.08 15.90 -4.28
N VAL A 181 6.75 16.97 -4.71
CA VAL A 181 6.68 18.28 -4.05
C VAL A 181 5.24 18.79 -3.94
N ASN A 182 4.37 18.32 -4.83
CA ASN A 182 2.95 18.63 -4.88
C ASN A 182 2.09 17.55 -4.21
N ALA A 183 2.67 16.69 -3.35
CA ALA A 183 1.95 15.70 -2.56
C ALA A 183 2.10 15.95 -1.05
N LEU A 184 1.19 15.34 -0.29
CA LEU A 184 1.23 15.18 1.14
C LEU A 184 1.76 13.78 1.45
N CYS A 185 2.78 13.70 2.30
CA CYS A 185 3.29 12.44 2.83
C CYS A 185 2.54 12.07 4.13
N SER A 186 2.11 10.83 4.24
CA SER A 186 1.53 10.26 5.46
C SER A 186 2.27 8.98 5.84
N ASN A 187 2.89 9.00 7.01
CA ASN A 187 3.62 7.85 7.54
C ASN A 187 2.66 6.72 7.97
N SER A 188 3.15 5.49 7.90
CA SER A 188 2.49 4.28 8.37
C SER A 188 3.53 3.30 8.92
N GLU A 189 3.14 2.33 9.73
CA GLU A 189 4.13 1.40 10.30
C GLU A 189 4.81 0.56 9.19
N GLY A 190 6.11 0.77 8.99
CA GLY A 190 6.98 0.13 8.01
C GLY A 190 6.93 0.72 6.60
N SER A 191 6.22 1.83 6.35
CA SER A 191 6.08 2.46 5.04
C SER A 191 5.46 3.86 5.12
N TYR A 192 5.33 4.55 4.00
CA TYR A 192 4.54 5.78 3.89
C TYR A 192 3.63 5.74 2.68
N SER A 193 2.71 6.70 2.60
CA SER A 193 1.85 6.94 1.45
C SER A 193 1.91 8.40 1.01
N CYS A 194 1.77 8.62 -0.28
CA CYS A 194 1.77 9.95 -0.88
C CYS A 194 0.38 10.23 -1.46
N THR A 195 -0.14 11.44 -1.27
CA THR A 195 -1.41 11.87 -1.88
C THR A 195 -1.23 13.25 -2.48
N CYS A 196 -1.53 13.43 -3.76
CA CYS A 196 -1.42 14.74 -4.39
C CYS A 196 -2.23 15.80 -3.62
N LYS A 197 -1.61 16.97 -3.44
CA LYS A 197 -2.26 18.16 -2.89
C LYS A 197 -3.42 18.55 -3.82
N LEU A 198 -4.41 19.23 -3.25
CA LEU A 198 -5.58 19.69 -3.99
C LEU A 198 -5.16 20.49 -5.23
N GLY A 199 -5.73 20.15 -6.39
CA GLY A 199 -5.41 20.77 -7.68
C GLY A 199 -4.34 20.05 -8.49
N TYR A 200 -3.64 19.07 -7.89
CA TYR A 200 -2.68 18.20 -8.56
C TYR A 200 -3.21 16.77 -8.67
N PHE A 201 -2.78 16.08 -9.72
CA PHE A 201 -3.22 14.71 -10.01
C PHE A 201 -2.03 13.82 -10.35
N GLY A 202 -2.18 12.53 -10.05
CA GLY A 202 -1.16 11.52 -10.25
C GLY A 202 -1.18 10.49 -9.13
N ASP A 203 -0.08 9.76 -8.94
CA ASP A 203 0.02 8.66 -7.97
C ASP A 203 0.56 9.08 -6.59
N GLY A 204 0.83 10.38 -6.40
CA GLY A 204 1.40 10.93 -5.18
C GLY A 204 2.92 11.05 -5.22
N THR A 205 3.62 10.23 -6.00
CA THR A 205 5.06 10.39 -6.27
C THR A 205 5.31 11.27 -7.48
N ASP A 206 4.38 11.23 -8.44
CA ASP A 206 4.24 12.20 -9.51
C ASP A 206 2.90 12.92 -9.34
N CYS A 207 2.93 14.25 -9.34
CA CYS A 207 1.74 15.08 -9.12
C CYS A 207 1.84 16.33 -9.99
N ASP A 208 1.08 16.33 -11.06
CA ASP A 208 1.08 17.39 -12.06
C ASP A 208 -0.12 18.32 -11.91
N GLU A 209 0.17 19.59 -12.20
CA GLU A 209 -0.81 20.66 -12.25
C GLU A 209 -1.59 20.52 -13.57
N MET A 210 -2.88 20.20 -13.48
CA MET A 210 -3.69 20.00 -14.67
C MET A 210 -4.03 21.36 -15.31
N SER A 211 -3.38 21.70 -16.43
CA SER A 211 -3.94 22.68 -17.36
C SER A 211 -4.86 21.96 -18.34
N CYS A 212 -6.11 22.40 -18.48
CA CYS A 212 -7.02 21.91 -19.53
C CYS A 212 -6.58 22.40 -20.92
N GLN A 213 -5.29 22.34 -21.24
CA GLN A 213 -4.73 22.83 -22.51
C GLN A 213 -4.16 21.73 -23.41
N ASP A 214 -4.03 20.48 -22.95
CA ASP A 214 -3.50 19.42 -23.82
C ASP A 214 -4.46 18.22 -23.96
N GLN A 215 -5.27 18.27 -25.01
CA GLN A 215 -5.99 17.09 -25.50
C GLN A 215 -5.06 16.20 -26.34
N THR A 216 -3.90 15.80 -25.83
CA THR A 216 -3.05 14.86 -26.59
C THR A 216 -2.34 13.77 -25.79
N THR A 217 -2.66 13.45 -24.53
CA THR A 217 -2.15 12.20 -23.95
C THR A 217 -3.12 11.53 -22.99
N SER A 218 -3.48 10.30 -23.34
CA SER A 218 -4.22 9.35 -22.53
C SER A 218 -3.38 8.88 -21.33
N VAL A 219 -3.59 9.46 -20.15
CA VAL A 219 -3.34 8.76 -18.89
C VAL A 219 -4.49 9.02 -17.92
N SER A 220 -5.03 7.91 -17.45
CA SER A 220 -6.10 7.75 -16.48
C SER A 220 -5.67 8.28 -15.11
N THR A 221 -6.21 9.44 -14.72
CA THR A 221 -6.61 9.82 -13.33
C THR A 221 -6.82 11.33 -13.30
N SER A 222 -7.92 11.85 -13.88
CA SER A 222 -8.17 13.30 -13.87
C SER A 222 -9.58 13.76 -14.28
N PRO A 223 -9.98 15.00 -13.87
CA PRO A 223 -11.31 15.56 -13.99
C PRO A 223 -11.87 15.59 -15.42
N HIS A 224 -13.19 15.53 -15.54
CA HIS A 224 -13.86 15.60 -16.84
C HIS A 224 -13.82 17.05 -17.35
N CYS A 225 -12.95 17.33 -18.33
CA CYS A 225 -12.69 18.69 -18.83
C CYS A 225 -13.87 19.37 -19.54
N SER A 226 -14.92 18.63 -19.90
CA SER A 226 -16.16 19.17 -20.46
C SER A 226 -17.33 18.26 -20.11
N LEU A 227 -18.31 18.80 -19.38
CA LEU A 227 -19.52 18.09 -18.93
C LEU A 227 -20.77 18.68 -19.58
N GLY A 228 -20.77 18.80 -20.91
CA GLY A 228 -21.93 19.27 -21.68
C GLY A 228 -22.47 20.61 -21.18
N ALA A 229 -23.70 20.62 -20.66
CA ALA A 229 -24.38 21.81 -20.14
C ALA A 229 -23.69 22.47 -18.94
N CYS A 230 -22.78 21.76 -18.26
CA CYS A 230 -21.96 22.33 -17.19
C CYS A 230 -20.77 23.14 -17.71
N GLY A 231 -20.49 23.06 -19.01
CA GLY A 231 -19.41 23.80 -19.65
C GLY A 231 -18.03 23.20 -19.42
N GLN A 232 -17.03 23.93 -19.93
CA GLN A 232 -15.63 23.55 -19.87
C GLN A 232 -15.02 23.85 -18.50
N GLY A 233 -13.99 23.09 -18.14
CA GLY A 233 -13.18 23.29 -16.93
C GLY A 233 -12.96 21.99 -16.17
N ALA A 234 -12.06 22.04 -15.18
CA ALA A 234 -11.76 20.91 -14.33
C ALA A 234 -12.93 20.64 -13.36
N TRP A 235 -13.73 19.61 -13.64
CA TRP A 235 -14.80 19.13 -12.78
C TRP A 235 -14.34 17.96 -11.93
N MET A 236 -14.35 18.12 -10.61
CA MET A 236 -13.95 17.08 -9.66
C MET A 236 -15.12 16.12 -9.41
N LEU A 237 -14.92 14.82 -9.64
CA LEU A 237 -15.91 13.80 -9.31
C LEU A 237 -16.07 13.73 -7.79
N VAL A 238 -17.32 13.74 -7.32
CA VAL A 238 -17.66 13.63 -5.91
C VAL A 238 -18.26 12.27 -5.61
N MET A 239 -19.30 11.91 -6.36
CA MET A 239 -20.05 10.67 -6.15
C MET A 239 -20.59 10.11 -7.46
N LYS A 240 -20.73 8.78 -7.49
CA LYS A 240 -21.45 8.02 -8.49
C LYS A 240 -22.54 7.21 -7.79
N VAL A 241 -23.79 7.39 -8.18
CA VAL A 241 -24.96 6.80 -7.52
C VAL A 241 -25.71 5.89 -8.47
N ASP A 242 -25.84 4.61 -8.15
CA ASP A 242 -26.60 3.66 -8.95
C ASP A 242 -28.04 3.63 -8.43
N GLY A 243 -28.99 4.09 -9.24
CA GLY A 243 -30.40 4.13 -8.86
C GLY A 243 -31.03 2.77 -8.57
N LYS A 244 -30.36 1.66 -8.91
CA LYS A 244 -30.79 0.29 -8.60
C LYS A 244 -30.29 -0.23 -7.25
N LYS A 245 -29.35 0.47 -6.60
CA LYS A 245 -28.71 0.04 -5.35
C LYS A 245 -29.18 0.88 -4.17
N GLU A 246 -29.21 0.26 -3.00
CA GLU A 246 -29.62 0.91 -1.74
C GLU A 246 -28.53 1.77 -1.10
N THR A 247 -27.30 1.69 -1.60
CA THR A 247 -26.08 2.28 -1.00
C THR A 247 -26.27 3.74 -0.63
N PHE A 248 -26.78 4.54 -1.57
CA PHE A 248 -26.96 5.98 -1.41
C PHE A 248 -28.42 6.41 -1.31
N ARG A 249 -29.29 5.57 -0.72
CA ARG A 249 -30.66 6.01 -0.37
C ARG A 249 -30.66 7.26 0.52
N TYR A 250 -31.78 7.96 0.59
CA TYR A 250 -31.88 9.25 1.31
C TYR A 250 -31.29 9.21 2.74
N ASP A 251 -31.69 8.22 3.55
CA ASP A 251 -31.25 8.08 4.94
C ASP A 251 -29.90 7.34 5.11
N SER A 252 -29.17 7.11 4.02
CA SER A 252 -27.87 6.43 4.08
C SER A 252 -26.86 7.22 4.91
N LYS A 253 -26.15 6.52 5.80
CA LYS A 253 -25.06 7.09 6.60
C LYS A 253 -23.94 7.67 5.75
N TYR A 254 -23.81 7.24 4.48
CA TYR A 254 -22.81 7.79 3.57
C TYR A 254 -23.04 9.28 3.27
N TRP A 255 -24.25 9.81 3.42
CA TRP A 255 -24.53 11.25 3.29
C TRP A 255 -24.08 12.06 4.51
N THR A 256 -23.89 11.42 5.66
CA THR A 256 -23.64 12.09 6.94
C THR A 256 -22.30 11.70 7.58
N ASN A 257 -21.44 10.99 6.84
CA ASN A 257 -20.09 10.64 7.26
C ASN A 257 -19.03 11.14 6.26
N GLN A 258 -17.77 11.13 6.70
CA GLN A 258 -16.58 11.46 5.89
C GLN A 258 -15.80 10.20 5.49
N LEU A 259 -16.51 9.09 5.27
CA LEU A 259 -15.90 7.85 4.79
C LEU A 259 -16.03 7.75 3.28
N GLU A 260 -14.96 7.29 2.63
CA GLU A 260 -14.99 6.92 1.22
C GLU A 260 -15.80 5.64 1.01
N TYR A 261 -16.36 5.49 -0.19
CA TYR A 261 -16.99 4.25 -0.63
C TYR A 261 -16.46 3.91 -2.02
N ASN A 262 -15.86 2.73 -2.16
CA ASN A 262 -15.31 2.24 -3.42
C ASN A 262 -14.48 3.29 -4.19
N PRO A 263 -13.34 3.75 -3.64
CA PRO A 263 -12.52 4.80 -4.27
C PRO A 263 -11.97 4.38 -5.64
N VAL A 264 -11.75 3.07 -5.85
CA VAL A 264 -11.35 2.51 -7.16
C VAL A 264 -12.41 2.79 -8.23
N GLY A 265 -13.70 2.79 -7.86
CA GLY A 265 -14.79 3.18 -8.74
C GLY A 265 -14.74 4.65 -9.18
N GLY A 266 -13.96 5.51 -8.54
CA GLY A 266 -13.72 6.89 -8.97
C GLY A 266 -12.62 7.05 -10.02
N GLN A 267 -11.80 6.01 -10.24
CA GLN A 267 -10.72 6.03 -11.24
C GLN A 267 -11.25 5.77 -12.66
N THR A 268 -12.46 5.22 -12.77
CA THR A 268 -13.12 4.95 -14.03
C THR A 268 -14.04 6.10 -14.44
N GLY A 269 -14.34 6.23 -15.73
CA GLY A 269 -15.20 7.30 -16.26
C GLY A 269 -16.70 7.08 -16.00
N PHE A 270 -17.56 7.30 -17.00
CA PHE A 270 -19.03 7.17 -16.86
C PHE A 270 -19.53 5.72 -16.94
N ASP A 271 -18.99 4.88 -16.07
CA ASP A 271 -19.41 3.49 -15.88
C ASP A 271 -20.54 3.38 -14.84
N SER A 272 -20.83 2.13 -14.43
CA SER A 272 -21.90 1.79 -13.48
C SER A 272 -21.36 1.41 -12.08
N GLN A 273 -20.13 1.81 -11.74
CA GLN A 273 -19.54 1.57 -10.43
C GLN A 273 -19.90 2.72 -9.49
N GLU A 274 -20.56 2.43 -8.37
CA GLU A 274 -20.82 3.42 -7.34
C GLU A 274 -19.53 3.87 -6.67
N THR A 275 -19.43 5.14 -6.32
CA THR A 275 -18.28 5.68 -5.59
C THR A 275 -18.68 6.88 -4.76
N LYS A 276 -17.94 7.11 -3.68
CA LYS A 276 -17.91 8.34 -2.90
C LYS A 276 -16.46 8.62 -2.56
N LEU A 277 -15.96 9.75 -3.04
CA LEU A 277 -14.55 10.14 -2.91
C LEU A 277 -14.37 11.18 -1.80
N MET A 278 -13.14 11.36 -1.34
CA MET A 278 -12.77 12.41 -0.37
C MET A 278 -13.19 13.83 -0.77
N THR A 279 -13.35 14.09 -2.07
CA THR A 279 -13.87 15.35 -2.62
C THR A 279 -15.28 15.68 -2.14
N TYR A 280 -16.03 14.71 -1.62
CA TYR A 280 -17.35 14.93 -1.01
C TYR A 280 -17.30 15.87 0.21
N TRP A 281 -16.28 15.76 1.07
CA TRP A 281 -16.15 16.57 2.29
C TRP A 281 -14.97 17.53 2.29
N ASN A 282 -13.98 17.32 1.40
CA ASN A 282 -12.72 18.06 1.38
C ASN A 282 -12.52 18.90 0.12
N THR A 283 -13.61 19.42 -0.46
CA THR A 283 -13.54 20.25 -1.66
C THR A 283 -14.58 21.36 -1.62
N SER A 284 -14.12 22.60 -1.50
CA SER A 284 -14.96 23.78 -1.67
C SER A 284 -15.34 23.97 -3.12
N PHE A 285 -16.54 24.48 -3.39
CA PHE A 285 -17.01 24.72 -4.74
C PHE A 285 -17.97 25.89 -4.81
N THR A 286 -18.14 26.40 -6.04
CA THR A 286 -19.12 27.42 -6.41
C THR A 286 -20.15 26.89 -7.40
N LYS A 287 -19.89 25.73 -8.03
CA LYS A 287 -20.83 25.06 -8.92
C LYS A 287 -20.89 23.57 -8.69
N ILE A 288 -22.07 22.99 -8.89
CA ILE A 288 -22.30 21.56 -8.93
C ILE A 288 -22.76 21.18 -10.33
N CYS A 289 -22.18 20.13 -10.89
CA CYS A 289 -22.67 19.52 -12.13
C CYS A 289 -23.31 18.17 -11.79
N LEU A 290 -24.58 18.05 -12.13
CA LEU A 290 -25.37 16.84 -11.91
C LEU A 290 -25.57 16.14 -13.24
N GLY A 291 -25.17 14.87 -13.31
CA GLY A 291 -25.29 14.04 -14.50
C GLY A 291 -26.18 12.84 -14.27
N MET A 292 -27.02 12.48 -15.24
CA MET A 292 -27.75 11.22 -15.25
C MET A 292 -27.56 10.51 -16.58
N LYS A 293 -27.24 9.21 -16.53
CA LYS A 293 -27.09 8.33 -17.69
C LYS A 293 -28.33 7.48 -17.86
N VAL A 294 -29.08 7.79 -18.91
CA VAL A 294 -30.23 7.01 -19.39
C VAL A 294 -29.77 6.27 -20.64
N ASP A 295 -29.78 4.94 -20.59
CA ASP A 295 -29.20 4.07 -21.62
C ASP A 295 -27.73 4.43 -21.93
N GLN A 296 -27.45 4.90 -23.15
CA GLN A 296 -26.11 5.31 -23.60
C GLN A 296 -25.89 6.83 -23.52
N GLN A 297 -26.91 7.61 -23.18
CA GLN A 297 -26.82 9.07 -23.18
C GLN A 297 -26.70 9.62 -21.77
N ILE A 298 -25.75 10.53 -21.58
CA ILE A 298 -25.56 11.25 -20.32
C ILE A 298 -26.04 12.68 -20.51
N ARG A 299 -26.88 13.14 -19.60
CA ARG A 299 -27.42 14.50 -19.58
C ARG A 299 -26.94 15.18 -18.31
N PHE A 300 -26.60 16.45 -18.46
CA PHE A 300 -26.04 17.25 -17.38
C PHE A 300 -26.86 18.50 -17.14
N ILE A 301 -26.93 18.93 -15.89
CA ILE A 301 -27.38 20.26 -15.48
C ILE A 301 -26.38 20.85 -14.51
N ALA A 302 -26.22 22.18 -14.53
CA ALA A 302 -25.38 22.91 -13.60
C ALA A 302 -26.22 23.62 -12.55
N VAL A 303 -25.71 23.67 -11.33
CA VAL A 303 -26.30 24.39 -10.20
C VAL A 303 -25.24 25.35 -9.67
N GLU A 304 -25.53 26.65 -9.69
CA GLU A 304 -24.72 27.66 -9.02
C GLU A 304 -24.99 27.53 -7.51
N GLN A 305 -23.98 27.11 -6.75
CA GLN A 305 -24.10 26.89 -5.32
C GLN A 305 -22.71 26.96 -4.67
N GLU A 306 -22.56 27.85 -3.70
CA GLU A 306 -21.32 27.96 -2.92
C GLU A 306 -21.41 27.13 -1.64
N ALA A 307 -20.37 26.35 -1.36
CA ALA A 307 -20.21 25.63 -0.10
C ALA A 307 -18.75 25.26 0.15
N SER A 308 -18.38 25.07 1.42
CA SER A 308 -17.08 24.51 1.80
C SER A 308 -16.89 23.06 1.38
N SER A 309 -17.99 22.31 1.22
CA SER A 309 -18.05 20.96 0.64
C SER A 309 -19.48 20.46 0.49
N LEU A 310 -19.68 19.36 -0.26
CA LEU A 310 -21.03 18.80 -0.45
C LEU A 310 -21.55 18.20 0.85
N PHE A 311 -20.66 17.65 1.67
CA PHE A 311 -20.94 17.26 3.05
C PHE A 311 -21.50 18.43 3.86
N SER A 312 -20.82 19.59 3.87
CA SER A 312 -21.29 20.76 4.63
C SER A 312 -22.65 21.30 4.14
N LEU A 313 -22.98 21.05 2.87
CA LEU A 313 -24.22 21.49 2.26
C LEU A 313 -25.41 20.55 2.54
N ILE A 314 -25.17 19.25 2.76
CA ILE A 314 -26.24 18.24 2.77
C ILE A 314 -26.33 17.49 4.10
N ALA A 315 -25.22 17.28 4.81
CA ALA A 315 -25.16 16.36 5.96
C ALA A 315 -26.02 16.79 7.16
N ASP A 316 -26.30 18.09 7.31
CA ASP A 316 -27.14 18.63 8.39
C ASP A 316 -28.65 18.37 8.19
N GLY A 317 -29.04 17.84 7.02
CA GLY A 317 -30.42 17.55 6.67
C GLY A 317 -31.28 18.79 6.43
N GLN A 318 -30.72 20.00 6.46
CA GLN A 318 -31.48 21.23 6.25
C GLN A 318 -31.79 21.42 4.76
N HIS A 319 -33.02 21.83 4.45
CA HIS A 319 -33.45 22.13 3.09
C HIS A 319 -32.78 23.41 2.60
N ARG A 320 -32.27 23.36 1.37
CA ARG A 320 -31.71 24.54 0.67
C ARG A 320 -32.27 24.56 -0.73
N ALA A 321 -33.06 25.59 -1.03
CA ALA A 321 -33.75 25.70 -2.31
C ALA A 321 -32.80 26.04 -3.46
N THR A 322 -33.10 25.49 -4.63
CA THR A 322 -32.53 25.94 -5.91
C THR A 322 -33.59 26.70 -6.72
N SER A 323 -33.22 27.22 -7.89
CA SER A 323 -34.14 27.91 -8.81
C SER A 323 -33.95 27.44 -10.25
N LEU A 324 -33.72 26.14 -10.45
CA LEU A 324 -33.48 25.55 -11.77
C LEU A 324 -34.80 25.38 -12.54
N GLY A 325 -35.89 25.14 -11.82
CA GLY A 325 -37.19 24.88 -12.37
C GLY A 325 -37.38 23.44 -12.86
N ARG A 326 -38.65 23.04 -12.91
CA ARG A 326 -39.10 21.68 -13.24
C ARG A 326 -38.52 21.13 -14.54
N ASN A 327 -38.53 21.93 -15.61
CA ASN A 327 -38.06 21.50 -16.93
C ASN A 327 -36.56 21.15 -16.93
N THR A 328 -35.77 21.88 -16.15
CA THR A 328 -34.33 21.62 -15.99
C THR A 328 -34.11 20.28 -15.30
N TRP A 329 -34.83 19.99 -14.21
CA TRP A 329 -34.76 18.67 -13.57
C TRP A 329 -35.23 17.52 -14.47
N LYS A 330 -36.33 17.71 -15.21
CA LYS A 330 -36.80 16.74 -16.20
C LYS A 330 -35.77 16.48 -17.32
N SER A 331 -34.98 17.49 -17.68
CA SER A 331 -33.95 17.36 -18.72
C SER A 331 -32.86 16.35 -18.38
N LEU A 332 -32.62 16.02 -17.10
CA LEU A 332 -31.69 14.96 -16.71
C LEU A 332 -32.13 13.57 -17.19
N ILE A 333 -33.44 13.34 -17.26
CA ILE A 333 -34.02 12.07 -17.69
C ILE A 333 -34.34 12.10 -19.19
N GLY A 334 -34.79 13.25 -19.71
CA GLY A 334 -35.15 13.44 -21.11
C GLY A 334 -36.66 13.35 -21.36
N SER A 335 -37.06 12.86 -22.53
CA SER A 335 -38.47 12.84 -22.97
C SER A 335 -39.37 11.96 -22.09
N GLU A 336 -38.79 10.98 -21.40
CA GLU A 336 -39.51 10.06 -20.52
C GLU A 336 -39.76 10.63 -19.11
N ALA A 337 -39.22 11.80 -18.79
CA ALA A 337 -39.37 12.42 -17.49
C ALA A 337 -40.83 12.76 -17.20
N SER A 338 -41.26 12.51 -15.97
CA SER A 338 -42.62 12.76 -15.50
C SER A 338 -42.61 13.30 -14.07
N LEU A 339 -43.46 14.28 -13.79
CA LEU A 339 -43.67 14.85 -12.46
C LEU A 339 -45.15 15.23 -12.33
N GLN A 340 -45.69 15.28 -11.12
CA GLN A 340 -46.98 15.95 -10.89
C GLN A 340 -46.88 17.47 -11.06
N MET A 341 -48.02 18.13 -11.28
CA MET A 341 -48.06 19.45 -11.91
C MET A 341 -47.79 20.64 -10.97
N GLU A 342 -48.12 20.53 -9.69
CA GLU A 342 -48.33 21.69 -8.83
C GLU A 342 -47.11 21.98 -7.95
N CYS A 343 -46.98 21.41 -6.74
CA CYS A 343 -45.78 21.62 -5.93
C CYS A 343 -44.50 21.33 -6.73
N ASN A 344 -43.49 22.20 -6.59
CA ASN A 344 -42.18 22.03 -7.21
C ASN A 344 -41.06 22.36 -6.20
N MET A 345 -41.00 21.63 -5.09
CA MET A 345 -39.96 21.84 -4.08
C MET A 345 -38.65 21.23 -4.57
N GLU A 346 -37.68 22.09 -4.92
CA GLU A 346 -36.38 21.70 -5.47
C GLU A 346 -35.19 22.07 -4.55
N GLY A 347 -34.06 21.41 -4.78
CA GLY A 347 -32.77 21.73 -4.17
C GLY A 347 -32.18 20.58 -3.37
N PHE A 348 -31.58 20.92 -2.23
CA PHE A 348 -30.86 20.00 -1.36
C PHE A 348 -31.72 19.60 -0.16
N ASN A 349 -31.72 18.32 0.22
CA ASN A 349 -32.54 17.76 1.30
C ASN A 349 -34.03 18.11 1.16
N VAL A 350 -34.60 17.92 -0.04
CA VAL A 350 -36.04 18.12 -0.26
C VAL A 350 -36.81 16.95 0.36
N VAL A 351 -37.79 17.26 1.20
CA VAL A 351 -38.56 16.29 1.97
C VAL A 351 -40.01 16.76 2.06
N SER A 352 -40.96 15.91 1.65
CA SER A 352 -42.38 16.14 1.93
C SER A 352 -42.68 15.89 3.41
N SER A 353 -43.70 16.57 3.95
CA SER A 353 -43.95 16.59 5.40
C SER A 353 -44.67 15.35 5.95
N ASP A 354 -45.27 14.51 5.09
CA ASP A 354 -46.07 13.35 5.49
C ASP A 354 -45.25 12.05 5.69
N GLY A 355 -45.79 11.05 6.37
CA GLY A 355 -45.14 9.76 6.69
C GLY A 355 -44.79 8.88 5.49
N PHE A 356 -45.41 9.11 4.32
CA PHE A 356 -45.11 8.45 3.04
C PHE A 356 -44.24 9.32 2.10
N SER A 357 -43.66 10.40 2.65
CA SER A 357 -43.02 11.50 1.93
C SER A 357 -41.99 11.09 0.89
N SER A 358 -42.18 11.60 -0.33
CA SER A 358 -41.09 11.69 -1.30
C SER A 358 -39.95 12.56 -0.75
N LYS A 359 -38.72 12.08 -0.92
CA LYS A 359 -37.49 12.75 -0.48
C LYS A 359 -36.42 12.67 -1.57
N ALA A 360 -35.53 13.66 -1.60
CA ALA A 360 -34.30 13.61 -2.38
C ALA A 360 -33.19 14.41 -1.69
N ARG A 361 -31.95 13.88 -1.69
CA ARG A 361 -30.79 14.63 -1.18
C ARG A 361 -30.43 15.77 -2.09
N ILE A 362 -30.56 15.56 -3.39
CA ILE A 362 -30.40 16.58 -4.43
C ILE A 362 -31.47 16.29 -5.47
N GLY A 363 -32.46 17.16 -5.63
CA GLY A 363 -33.57 16.86 -6.53
C GLY A 363 -34.75 17.81 -6.46
N ILE A 364 -35.85 17.37 -7.06
CA ILE A 364 -37.16 18.02 -7.00
C ILE A 364 -38.21 16.99 -6.58
N ILE A 365 -39.17 17.44 -5.77
CA ILE A 365 -40.39 16.69 -5.43
C ILE A 365 -41.64 17.49 -5.81
N SER A 366 -42.70 16.78 -6.17
CA SER A 366 -43.97 17.36 -6.62
C SER A 366 -45.16 16.51 -6.18
N ASN A 367 -46.32 17.16 -6.03
CA ASN A 367 -47.65 16.54 -5.96
C ASN A 367 -48.62 17.22 -6.95
N GLU A 368 -49.82 16.66 -7.03
CA GLU A 368 -50.99 17.18 -7.72
C GLU A 368 -51.69 18.32 -6.95
N GLN A 369 -51.17 18.67 -5.77
CA GLN A 369 -51.67 19.70 -4.87
C GLN A 369 -50.66 20.85 -4.74
N ASN A 370 -51.06 22.01 -4.23
CA ASN A 370 -50.17 23.19 -4.16
C ASN A 370 -49.53 23.37 -2.76
N ASP A 371 -49.30 22.28 -2.03
CA ASP A 371 -48.89 22.32 -0.62
C ASP A 371 -47.56 21.60 -0.31
N CYS A 372 -47.04 20.80 -1.24
CA CYS A 372 -45.84 19.98 -1.07
C CYS A 372 -45.87 19.00 0.12
N SER A 373 -47.04 18.76 0.72
CA SER A 373 -47.15 17.96 1.94
C SER A 373 -47.21 16.47 1.62
N THR A 374 -47.87 16.11 0.51
CA THR A 374 -48.14 14.74 0.04
C THR A 374 -47.45 14.42 -1.29
N CYS A 375 -46.19 14.84 -1.48
CA CYS A 375 -45.46 14.59 -2.74
C CYS A 375 -45.30 13.10 -3.06
N ASP A 376 -45.74 12.70 -4.25
CA ASP A 376 -45.59 11.34 -4.79
C ASP A 376 -44.62 11.26 -5.97
N SER A 377 -44.26 12.41 -6.56
CA SER A 377 -43.32 12.49 -7.67
C SER A 377 -41.98 13.08 -7.24
N ARG A 378 -40.90 12.57 -7.81
CA ARG A 378 -39.53 12.97 -7.52
C ARG A 378 -38.55 12.70 -8.66
N ILE A 379 -37.57 13.58 -8.82
CA ILE A 379 -36.39 13.39 -9.69
C ILE A 379 -35.15 13.79 -8.89
N GLY A 380 -34.09 12.97 -8.90
CA GLY A 380 -32.84 13.37 -8.26
C GLY A 380 -31.94 12.23 -7.84
N PHE A 381 -31.11 12.53 -6.83
CA PHE A 381 -30.12 11.66 -6.21
C PHE A 381 -30.48 11.41 -4.75
N GLY A 382 -30.20 10.19 -4.29
CA GLY A 382 -30.58 9.74 -2.95
C GLY A 382 -32.08 9.89 -2.72
N ILE A 383 -32.89 9.47 -3.69
CA ILE A 383 -34.34 9.59 -3.62
C ILE A 383 -34.95 8.45 -2.80
N ASP A 384 -36.04 8.73 -2.10
CA ASP A 384 -36.79 7.76 -1.30
C ASP A 384 -38.27 8.15 -1.19
N GLY A 385 -39.14 7.23 -0.74
CA GLY A 385 -40.58 7.45 -0.59
C GLY A 385 -41.38 6.16 -0.42
N SER A 386 -42.71 6.22 -0.55
CA SER A 386 -43.66 5.09 -0.42
C SER A 386 -43.22 3.75 -1.08
N HIS A 387 -43.59 2.64 -0.43
CA HIS A 387 -43.01 1.27 -0.40
C HIS A 387 -42.91 0.46 -1.72
N LEU A 388 -43.16 1.03 -2.89
CA LEU A 388 -43.14 0.30 -4.17
C LEU A 388 -42.00 0.70 -5.11
N SER A 389 -41.17 1.67 -4.74
CA SER A 389 -40.02 2.08 -5.56
C SER A 389 -38.70 2.06 -4.77
N PHE A 390 -37.79 1.18 -5.20
CA PHE A 390 -36.41 1.07 -4.71
C PHE A 390 -35.44 2.02 -5.43
N ASN A 391 -35.97 2.98 -6.19
CA ASN A 391 -35.17 3.88 -6.99
C ASN A 391 -34.42 4.87 -6.08
N ARG A 392 -33.08 4.92 -6.19
CA ARG A 392 -32.22 5.86 -5.42
C ARG A 392 -31.65 6.98 -6.27
N CYS A 393 -31.76 6.88 -7.58
CA CYS A 393 -31.34 7.91 -8.53
C CYS A 393 -32.12 7.75 -9.83
N GLY A 394 -32.81 8.82 -10.24
CA GLY A 394 -33.65 8.82 -11.44
C GLY A 394 -34.97 9.51 -11.19
N ASN A 395 -36.07 8.94 -11.72
CA ASN A 395 -37.41 9.55 -11.66
C ASN A 395 -38.48 8.55 -11.21
N VAL A 396 -39.27 8.98 -10.23
CA VAL A 396 -40.50 8.29 -9.81
C VAL A 396 -41.65 9.29 -9.92
N ALA A 397 -42.76 8.89 -10.52
CA ALA A 397 -43.97 9.72 -10.60
C ALA A 397 -45.21 8.84 -10.59
N GLN A 398 -46.17 9.18 -9.73
CA GLN A 398 -47.44 8.46 -9.52
C GLN A 398 -48.58 9.47 -9.37
N TYR A 399 -49.83 9.00 -9.45
CA TYR A 399 -51.04 9.79 -9.19
C TYR A 399 -51.18 11.05 -10.08
N SER A 400 -51.53 10.83 -11.35
CA SER A 400 -51.77 11.87 -12.37
C SER A 400 -50.56 12.78 -12.71
N PRO A 401 -49.36 12.21 -12.94
CA PRO A 401 -48.23 13.00 -13.38
C PRO A 401 -48.34 13.39 -14.87
N ASP A 402 -47.59 14.42 -15.25
CA ASP A 402 -47.73 15.10 -16.55
C ASP A 402 -47.32 14.29 -17.77
N ASN A 403 -46.61 13.18 -17.57
CA ASN A 403 -46.15 12.29 -18.64
C ASN A 403 -46.35 10.81 -18.25
N GLY A 404 -47.46 10.51 -17.56
CA GLY A 404 -47.79 9.16 -17.10
C GLY A 404 -46.92 8.66 -15.96
N GLU A 405 -47.30 7.54 -15.36
CA GLU A 405 -46.56 6.97 -14.23
C GLU A 405 -45.19 6.46 -14.66
N LYS A 406 -44.16 6.75 -13.85
CA LYS A 406 -42.76 6.40 -14.15
C LYS A 406 -42.05 5.84 -12.93
N ASN A 407 -41.14 4.89 -13.17
CA ASN A 407 -40.17 4.40 -12.19
C ASN A 407 -38.84 4.10 -12.92
N ILE A 408 -38.09 5.15 -13.24
CA ILE A 408 -36.89 5.10 -14.08
C ILE A 408 -35.65 5.16 -13.19
N THR A 409 -34.89 4.07 -13.12
CA THR A 409 -33.60 4.01 -12.42
C THR A 409 -32.46 4.33 -13.38
N VAL A 410 -31.51 5.16 -12.94
CA VAL A 410 -30.39 5.63 -13.77
C VAL A 410 -29.08 5.60 -13.00
N MET A 411 -27.97 5.73 -13.71
CA MET A 411 -26.68 6.01 -13.09
C MET A 411 -26.49 7.52 -12.96
N GLY A 412 -26.28 7.99 -11.74
CA GLY A 412 -26.06 9.38 -11.40
C GLY A 412 -24.59 9.72 -11.18
N TYR A 413 -24.19 10.92 -11.59
CA TYR A 413 -22.86 11.47 -11.39
C TYR A 413 -22.96 12.86 -10.76
N ILE A 414 -22.16 13.12 -9.74
CA ILE A 414 -22.10 14.42 -9.07
C ILE A 414 -20.66 14.92 -9.16
N PHE A 415 -20.49 16.12 -9.73
CA PHE A 415 -19.21 16.80 -9.82
C PHE A 415 -19.31 18.19 -9.21
N VAL A 416 -18.17 18.73 -8.76
CA VAL A 416 -18.08 20.08 -8.20
C VAL A 416 -16.91 20.86 -8.80
N ARG A 417 -17.03 22.18 -8.78
CA ARG A 417 -16.00 23.12 -9.23
C ARG A 417 -15.98 24.40 -8.43
#